data_AF-T1EHD3-F1
#
_entry.id   AF-T1EHD3-F1
#
_cell.length_a   1.000
_cell.length_b   1.000
_cell.length_c   1.000
_cell.angle_alpha   90.00
_cell.angle_beta   90.00
_cell.angle_gamma   90.00
#
_symmetry.space_group_name_H-M   'P 1'
#
loop_
_entity.id
_entity.type
_entity.pdbx_description
1 polymer ?
#
loop_
_entity_poly.entity_id
_entity_poly.type
_entity_poly.pdbx_seq_one_letter_code
_entity_poly.pdbx_strand_id
1 'polypeptide(L)' 'VRLNGLSWSSNEDKVVKFFSSCKIVPNGLHILLEDNSKPSGDAYIEFETPGDCAKALEKNNQYLDNRYLIITKIKKSEM' A
#
# COMPACT_ATOMS: atom_id res chain seq x y z
N VAL A 1 4.05 -2.55 -5.42
CA VAL A 1 4.64 -1.40 -4.68
C VAL A 1 4.74 -1.75 -3.22
N ARG A 2 5.65 -1.12 -2.48
CA ARG A 2 5.70 -1.15 -1.01
C ARG A 2 5.18 0.17 -0.46
N LEU A 3 4.39 0.06 0.60
CA LEU A 3 3.87 1.14 1.40
C LEU A 3 4.54 1.10 2.76
N ASN A 4 4.91 2.26 3.27
CA ASN A 4 5.34 2.45 4.65
C ASN A 4 4.56 3.62 5.27
N GLY A 5 4.36 3.56 6.57
CA GLY A 5 3.73 4.65 7.33
C GLY A 5 2.22 4.51 7.50
N LEU A 6 1.64 3.32 7.25
CA LEU A 6 0.24 3.07 7.60
C LEU A 6 0.03 3.29 9.11
N SER A 7 -1.13 3.83 9.46
CA SER A 7 -1.55 3.90 10.87
C SER A 7 -2.02 2.52 11.31
N TRP A 8 -1.90 2.20 12.59
CA TRP A 8 -2.43 0.93 13.14
C TRP A 8 -3.95 0.78 12.99
N SER A 9 -4.67 1.89 12.82
CA SER A 9 -6.11 1.93 12.55
C SER A 9 -6.46 1.97 11.06
N SER A 10 -5.46 1.94 10.16
CA SER A 10 -5.69 1.85 8.73
C SER A 10 -6.05 0.41 8.37
N ASN A 11 -7.24 0.23 7.80
CA ASN A 11 -7.75 -1.07 7.35
C ASN A 11 -7.64 -1.18 5.82
N GLU A 12 -7.96 -2.36 5.31
CA GLU A 12 -7.89 -2.67 3.89
C GLU A 12 -8.72 -1.70 3.04
N ASP A 13 -9.97 -1.44 3.43
CA ASP A 13 -10.89 -0.52 2.72
C ASP A 13 -10.31 0.89 2.54
N LYS A 14 -9.66 1.42 3.59
CA LYS A 14 -9.03 2.75 3.53
C LYS A 14 -7.89 2.78 2.52
N VAL A 15 -7.07 1.74 2.50
CA VAL A 15 -5.94 1.63 1.58
C VAL A 15 -6.45 1.48 0.14
N VAL A 16 -7.44 0.62 -0.09
CA VAL A 16 -8.07 0.46 -1.41
C VAL A 16 -8.68 1.77 -1.89
N LYS A 17 -9.40 2.50 -1.01
CA LYS A 17 -9.99 3.81 -1.33
C LYS A 17 -8.93 4.86 -1.66
N PHE A 18 -7.79 4.86 -0.96
CA PHE A 18 -6.68 5.76 -1.23
C PHE A 18 -6.11 5.55 -2.65
N PHE A 19 -6.11 4.31 -3.14
CA PHE A 19 -5.71 3.93 -4.50
C PHE A 19 -6.88 3.77 -5.49
N SER A 20 -8.03 4.38 -5.23
CA SER A 20 -9.25 4.25 -6.06
C SER A 20 -9.09 4.60 -7.55
N SER A 21 -8.04 5.33 -7.93
CA SER A 21 -7.68 5.64 -9.32
C SER A 21 -6.84 4.56 -10.02
N CYS A 22 -6.50 3.49 -9.31
CA CYS A 22 -5.63 2.40 -9.74
C CYS A 22 -6.38 1.07 -9.62
N LYS A 23 -6.09 0.12 -10.52
CA LYS A 23 -6.60 -1.24 -10.41
C LYS A 23 -5.66 -2.15 -9.62
N ILE A 24 -6.12 -2.62 -8.47
CA ILE A 24 -5.42 -3.58 -7.60
C ILE A 24 -5.85 -4.99 -8.01
N VAL A 25 -4.89 -5.92 -8.09
CA VAL A 25 -5.17 -7.34 -8.35
C VAL A 25 -6.05 -7.91 -7.23
N PRO A 26 -6.97 -8.88 -7.50
CA PRO A 26 -7.70 -9.55 -6.43
C PRO A 26 -6.76 -10.12 -5.36
N ASN A 27 -7.01 -9.79 -4.08
CA ASN A 27 -6.13 -10.11 -2.94
C ASN A 27 -4.69 -9.60 -3.09
N GLY A 28 -4.49 -8.52 -3.85
CA GLY A 28 -3.18 -7.93 -4.12
C GLY A 28 -2.67 -6.99 -3.02
N LEU A 29 -3.45 -6.72 -1.98
CA LEU A 29 -3.04 -5.92 -0.82
C LEU A 29 -2.64 -6.84 0.33
N HIS A 30 -1.37 -6.76 0.72
CA HIS A 30 -0.78 -7.57 1.77
C HIS A 30 -0.27 -6.66 2.89
N ILE A 31 -0.99 -6.57 4.00
CA ILE A 31 -0.54 -5.83 5.19
C ILE A 31 0.44 -6.70 5.96
N LEU A 32 1.63 -6.15 6.23
CA LEU A 32 2.66 -6.86 6.98
C LEU A 32 2.35 -6.81 8.47
N LEU A 33 2.53 -7.94 9.15
CA LEU A 33 2.36 -8.07 10.58
C LEU A 33 3.72 -8.24 11.26
N GLU A 34 3.85 -7.72 12.47
CA GLU A 34 4.94 -8.03 13.38
C GLU A 34 4.72 -9.40 14.04
N ASP A 35 5.74 -9.92 14.73
CA ASP A 35 5.71 -11.22 15.44
C ASP A 35 4.56 -11.32 16.47
N ASN A 36 4.08 -10.18 16.98
CA ASN A 36 2.97 -10.08 17.91
C ASN A 36 1.58 -10.02 17.21
N SER A 37 1.52 -10.31 15.90
CA SER A 37 0.32 -10.21 15.04
C SER A 37 -0.27 -8.80 14.91
N LYS A 38 0.46 -7.75 15.25
CA LYS A 38 0.02 -6.36 15.03
C LYS A 38 0.48 -5.86 13.66
N PRO A 39 -0.25 -4.93 13.02
CA PRO A 39 0.21 -4.30 11.78
C PRO A 39 1.53 -3.55 11.99
N SER A 40 2.53 -3.85 11.18
CA SER A 40 3.85 -3.21 11.24
C SER A 40 3.85 -1.76 10.73
N GLY A 41 2.78 -1.35 10.04
CA GLY A 41 2.70 -0.08 9.32
C GLY A 41 3.22 -0.17 7.88
N ASP A 42 3.64 -1.36 7.44
CA ASP A 42 4.07 -1.63 6.08
C ASP A 42 3.07 -2.52 5.33
N ALA A 43 3.00 -2.35 4.02
CA ALA A 43 2.18 -3.21 3.17
C ALA A 43 2.76 -3.35 1.76
N TYR A 44 2.38 -4.40 1.06
CA TYR A 44 2.61 -4.57 -0.37
C TYR A 44 1.30 -4.44 -1.15
N ILE A 45 1.35 -3.81 -2.31
CA ILE A 45 0.23 -3.76 -3.26
C ILE A 45 0.67 -4.24 -4.63
N GLU A 46 -0.08 -5.20 -5.18
CA GLU A 46 -0.01 -5.65 -6.56
C GLU A 46 -1.07 -4.94 -7.41
N PHE A 47 -0.62 -4.31 -8.50
CA PHE A 47 -1.50 -3.62 -9.44
C PHE A 47 -1.62 -4.40 -10.74
N GLU A 48 -2.77 -4.28 -11.42
CA GLU A 48 -3.04 -5.02 -12.67
C GLU A 48 -2.09 -4.59 -13.80
N THR A 49 -1.74 -3.30 -13.88
CA THR A 49 -0.93 -2.76 -14.97
C THR A 49 0.25 -1.91 -14.49
N PRO A 50 1.31 -1.76 -15.31
CA PRO A 50 2.38 -0.81 -15.04
C PRO A 50 1.88 0.64 -14.93
N GLY A 51 0.81 0.99 -15.64
CA GLY A 51 0.20 2.32 -15.57
C GLY A 51 -0.47 2.59 -14.22
N ASP A 52 -1.14 1.59 -13.65
CA ASP A 52 -1.71 1.67 -12.29
C ASP A 52 -0.60 1.81 -11.24
N CYS A 53 0.50 1.07 -11.40
CA CYS A 53 1.68 1.20 -10.55
C CYS A 53 2.29 2.61 -10.62
N ALA A 54 2.40 3.21 -11.80
CA ALA A 54 2.90 4.58 -11.96
C ALA A 54 2.00 5.60 -11.24
N LYS A 55 0.68 5.53 -11.43
CA LYS A 55 -0.29 6.38 -10.73
C LYS A 55 -0.23 6.22 -9.20
N ALA A 56 0.00 5.00 -8.72
CA ALA A 56 0.15 4.74 -7.29
C ALA A 56 1.41 5.42 -6.72
N LEU A 57 2.50 5.47 -7.49
CA LEU A 57 3.74 6.15 -7.08
C LEU A 57 3.58 7.67 -6.99
N GLU A 58 2.69 8.27 -7.79
CA GLU A 58 2.36 9.70 -7.72
C GLU A 58 1.69 10.09 -6.39
N LYS A 59 1.16 9.11 -5.64
CA LYS A 59 0.57 9.33 -4.31
C LYS A 59 1.60 9.33 -3.18
N ASN A 60 2.89 9.22 -3.50
CA ASN A 60 3.96 9.27 -2.50
C ASN A 60 3.91 10.57 -1.70
N ASN A 61 4.15 10.49 -0.38
CA ASN A 61 4.03 11.57 0.59
C ASN A 61 2.61 12.15 0.78
N GLN A 62 1.57 11.56 0.21
CA GLN A 62 0.19 11.92 0.54
C GLN A 62 -0.23 11.31 1.88
N TYR A 63 -1.20 11.95 2.54
CA TYR A 63 -1.70 11.52 3.83
C TYR A 63 -2.80 10.48 3.71
N LEU A 64 -2.70 9.42 4.51
CA LEU A 64 -3.79 8.52 4.85
C LEU A 64 -4.05 8.64 6.36
N ASP A 65 -5.28 9.00 6.72
CA ASP A 65 -5.62 9.41 8.08
C ASP A 65 -4.73 10.58 8.55
N ASN A 66 -3.86 10.37 9.55
CA ASN A 66 -2.96 11.38 10.12
C ASN A 66 -1.47 11.08 9.85
N ARG A 67 -1.16 10.20 8.89
CA ARG A 67 0.22 9.84 8.53
C ARG A 67 0.44 9.98 7.04
N TYR A 68 1.59 10.51 6.65
CA TYR A 68 2.02 10.48 5.26
C TYR A 68 2.53 9.09 4.91
N LEU A 69 2.21 8.63 3.70
CA LEU A 69 2.67 7.34 3.21
C LEU A 69 3.92 7.51 2.35
N ILE A 70 4.89 6.62 2.56
CA ILE A 70 6.01 6.46 1.64
C ILE A 70 5.66 5.31 0.71
N ILE A 71 5.69 5.58 -0.60
CA ILE A 71 5.31 4.62 -1.64
C ILE A 71 6.51 4.40 -2.54
N THR A 72 6.98 3.15 -2.62
CA THR A 72 8.15 2.77 -3.41
C THR A 72 7.83 1.64 -4.38
N LYS A 73 8.50 1.68 -5.54
CA LYS A 73 8.44 0.58 -6.50
C LYS A 73 9.36 -0.53 -6.02
N ILE A 74 8.83 -1.75 -5.98
CA ILE A 74 9.57 -2.97 -5.67
C ILE A 74 9.27 -4.02 -6.74
N LYS A 75 10.18 -4.98 -6.93
CA LYS A 75 9.92 -6.17 -7.74
C LYS A 75 9.13 -7.19 -6.94
N LYS A 76 8.41 -8.06 -7.63
CA LYS A 76 7.67 -9.17 -7.00
C LYS A 76 8.59 -10.14 -6.24
N SER A 77 9.85 -10.27 -6.66
CA SER A 77 10.87 -11.07 -5.95
C SER A 77 11.31 -10.48 -4.61
N GLU A 78 10.92 -9.24 -4.30
CA GLU A 78 11.27 -8.49 -3.09
C GLU A 78 10.07 -8.35 -2.13
N MET A 79 8.93 -8.96 -2.47
CA MET A 79 7.76 -9.12 -1.58
C MET A 79 7.98 -10.31 -0.66
#